data_AF-A0A2I0NUG9-F1
#
_entry.id   AF-A0A2I0NUG9-F1
#
_cell.length_a   1.000
_cell.length_b   1.000
_cell.length_c   1.000
_cell.angle_alpha   90.00
_cell.angle_beta   90.00
_cell.angle_gamma   90.00
#
_symmetry.space_group_name_H-M   'P 1'
#
loop_
_entity.id
_entity.type
_entity.pdbx_description
1 polymer ?
#
loop_
_entity_poly.entity_id
_entity_poly.type
_entity_poly.pdbx_seq_one_letter_code
_entity_poly.pdbx_strand_id
1 'polypeptide(L)' 'LTFDGEPGEQTVEVEVRDEDRGIAIGKDGKNIFKAKKLAQRQHDIADVQILQKDDEDQPSEEQTQ' A
#
# COMPACT_ATOMS: atom_id res chain seq x y z
N LEU A 1 4.98 -3.18 -5.90
CA LEU A 1 5.60 -2.04 -5.19
C LEU A 1 5.95 -1.04 -6.28
N THR A 2 5.11 -0.03 -6.43
CA THR A 2 5.34 1.08 -7.36
C THR A 2 5.86 2.25 -6.52
N PHE A 3 6.86 2.96 -7.02
CA PHE A 3 7.45 4.12 -6.37
C PHE A 3 7.15 5.32 -7.26
N ASP A 4 6.43 6.31 -6.72
CA ASP A 4 6.13 7.58 -7.42
C ASP A 4 6.47 8.73 -6.45
N GLY A 5 7.29 9.69 -6.91
CA GLY A 5 7.72 10.85 -6.11
C GLY A 5 9.11 11.42 -6.46
N GLU A 6 9.31 12.71 -6.20
CA GLU A 6 10.61 13.39 -6.28
C GLU A 6 11.58 12.89 -5.18
N PRO A 7 12.92 12.97 -5.36
CA PRO A 7 13.88 12.53 -4.35
C PRO A 7 13.66 13.28 -3.02
N GLY A 8 13.20 12.55 -1.99
CA GLY A 8 12.84 13.08 -0.67
C GLY A 8 11.34 13.00 -0.31
N GLU A 9 10.47 12.69 -1.28
CA GLU A 9 9.02 12.50 -1.06
C GLU A 9 8.54 11.18 -1.66
N GLN A 10 9.41 10.15 -1.65
CA GLN A 10 9.06 8.85 -2.22
C GLN A 10 7.94 8.21 -1.39
N THR A 11 6.77 8.08 -2.00
CA THR A 11 5.62 7.40 -1.40
C THR A 11 5.49 6.01 -2.00
N VAL A 12 5.18 5.03 -1.16
CA VAL A 12 5.05 3.63 -1.59
C VAL A 12 3.67 3.11 -1.27
N GLU A 13 3.09 2.51 -2.29
CA GLU A 13 1.81 1.84 -2.22
C GLU A 13 2.00 0.34 -2.09
N VAL A 14 1.42 -0.22 -1.04
CA VAL A 14 1.48 -1.64 -0.70
C VAL A 14 0.08 -2.24 -0.80
N GLU A 15 -0.08 -3.17 -1.74
CA GLU A 15 -1.29 -3.99 -1.83
C GLU A 15 -1.22 -5.08 -0.75
N VAL A 16 -2.23 -5.11 0.11
CA VAL A 16 -2.43 -6.19 1.09
C VAL A 16 -3.79 -6.80 0.88
N ARG A 17 -3.95 -8.07 1.22
CA ARG A 17 -5.26 -8.71 1.25
C ARG A 17 -6.11 -8.09 2.36
N ASP A 18 -7.42 -8.01 2.15
CA ASP A 18 -8.36 -7.45 3.13
C ASP A 18 -8.28 -8.16 4.49
N GLU A 19 -8.14 -9.48 4.48
CA GLU A 19 -7.98 -10.29 5.71
C GLU A 19 -6.70 -9.91 6.50
N ASP A 20 -5.63 -9.53 5.80
CA ASP A 20 -4.33 -9.23 6.37
C ASP A 20 -4.16 -7.73 6.70
N ARG A 21 -5.05 -6.86 6.23
CA ARG A 21 -4.97 -5.40 6.44
C ARG A 21 -4.91 -5.03 7.91
N GLY A 22 -5.72 -5.69 8.74
CA GLY A 22 -5.73 -5.47 10.19
C GLY A 22 -4.38 -5.80 10.84
N ILE A 23 -3.69 -6.82 10.32
CA ILE A 23 -2.36 -7.24 10.78
C ILE A 23 -1.29 -6.26 10.25
N ALA A 24 -1.39 -5.87 8.98
CA ALA A 24 -0.48 -4.94 8.33
C ALA A 24 -0.45 -3.57 9.01
N ILE A 25 -1.62 -3.03 9.38
CA ILE A 25 -1.73 -1.82 10.21
C ILE A 25 -1.27 -2.13 11.64
N GLY A 26 -1.72 -3.27 12.18
CA GLY A 26 -1.48 -3.70 13.54
C GLY A 26 -2.33 -2.95 14.56
N LYS A 27 -2.37 -3.43 15.80
CA LYS A 27 -3.11 -2.79 16.90
C LYS A 27 -2.59 -1.36 17.12
N ASP A 28 -3.46 -0.37 16.93
CA ASP A 28 -3.16 1.08 16.96
C ASP A 28 -2.21 1.59 15.86
N GLY A 29 -2.06 0.89 14.73
CA GLY A 29 -1.17 1.35 13.65
C GLY A 29 0.33 1.16 13.94
N LYS A 30 0.68 0.39 14.98
CA LYS A 30 2.07 0.18 15.40
C LYS A 30 2.92 -0.52 14.34
N ASN A 31 2.33 -1.40 13.54
CA ASN A 31 3.06 -2.18 12.55
C ASN A 31 3.39 -1.31 11.33
N ILE A 32 2.40 -0.60 10.78
CA ILE A 32 2.61 0.34 9.68
C ILE A 32 3.57 1.48 10.06
N PHE A 33 3.53 1.99 11.29
CA PHE A 33 4.46 3.03 11.74
C PHE A 33 5.92 2.54 11.80
N LYS A 34 6.13 1.28 12.24
CA LYS A 34 7.46 0.66 12.20
C LYS A 34 7.92 0.46 10.76
N ALA A 35 7.04 -0.03 9.89
CA ALA A 35 7.34 -0.20 8.47
C ALA A 35 7.75 1.14 7.83
N LYS A 36 6.98 2.21 8.07
CA LYS A 36 7.30 3.57 7.60
C LYS A 36 8.68 4.04 8.08
N LYS A 37 9.00 3.87 9.37
CA LYS A 37 10.32 4.24 9.90
C LYS A 37 11.47 3.43 9.29
N LEU A 38 11.26 2.14 9.05
CA LEU A 38 12.26 1.28 8.40
C LEU A 38 12.44 1.67 6.94
N ALA A 39 11.34 1.89 6.23
CA ALA A 39 11.30 2.32 4.83
C ALA A 39 12.03 3.66 4.64
N GLN A 40 11.77 4.65 5.50
CA GLN A 40 12.49 5.92 5.49
C GLN A 40 13.99 5.72 5.73
N ARG A 41 14.38 4.93 6.74
CA ARG A 41 15.79 4.74 7.10
C ARG A 41 16.60 4.00 6.03
N GLN A 42 16.01 2.98 5.40
CA GLN A 42 16.74 2.08 4.51
C GLN A 42 16.58 2.44 3.03
N HIS A 43 15.47 3.08 2.67
CA HIS A 43 15.07 3.30 1.28
C HIS A 43 14.63 4.75 0.99
N ASP A 44 14.78 5.68 1.95
CA ASP A 44 14.39 7.09 1.82
C ASP A 44 12.91 7.29 1.44
N ILE A 45 12.05 6.37 1.88
CA ILE A 45 10.60 6.42 1.64
C ILE A 45 9.95 7.31 2.71
N ALA A 46 9.34 8.41 2.27
CA ALA A 46 8.69 9.37 3.14
C ALA A 46 7.33 8.88 3.63
N ASP A 47 6.59 8.12 2.83
CA ASP A 47 5.25 7.64 3.17
C ASP A 47 4.95 6.22 2.66
N VAL A 48 4.14 5.48 3.41
CA VAL A 48 3.74 4.11 3.07
C VAL A 48 2.23 4.01 3.22
N GLN A 49 1.55 3.81 2.09
CA GLN A 49 0.11 3.70 2.02
C GLN A 49 -0.29 2.27 1.67
N ILE A 50 -1.33 1.77 2.33
CA ILE A 50 -1.90 0.47 2.02
C ILE A 50 -3.03 0.71 1.03
N LEU A 51 -2.88 0.17 -0.18
CA LEU A 51 -3.94 0.23 -1.19
C LEU A 51 -5.08 -0.67 -0.77
N GLN A 52 -6.26 -0.07 -0.62
CA GLN A 52 -7.51 -0.80 -0.61
C GLN A 52 -7.93 -0.89 -2.08
N LYS A 53 -7.94 -2.11 -2.63
CA LYS A 53 -8.83 -2.36 -3.76
C LYS A 53 -10.22 -2.38 -3.16
N ASP A 54 -10.86 -1.21 -3.09
CA ASP A 54 -12.30 -1.23 -3.12
C ASP A 54 -12.62 -1.91 -4.46
N ASP A 55 -13.22 -3.10 -4.40
CA ASP A 55 -13.77 -3.80 -5.55
C ASP A 55 -14.83 -2.90 -6.20
N GLU A 56 -14.40 -1.85 -6.89
CA GLU A 56 -15.20 -1.18 -7.91
C GLU A 56 -15.26 -2.13 -9.09
N ASP A 57 -16.21 -3.06 -8.99
CA ASP A 57 -17.19 -3.40 -10.01
C ASP A 57 -16.95 -2.67 -11.34
N GLN A 58 -16.14 -3.27 -12.20
CA GLN A 58 -16.33 -3.14 -13.62
C GLN A 58 -16.75 -4.50 -14.15
N PRO A 59 -18.07 -4.78 -14.28
CA PRO A 59 -18.52 -5.77 -15.21
C PRO A 59 -18.30 -5.17 -16.59
N SER A 60 -17.07 -5.27 -17.09
CA SER A 60 -16.86 -5.15 -18.53
C SER A 60 -17.28 -6.49 -19.12
N GLU A 61 -18.56 -6.55 -19.50
CA GLU A 61 -19.05 -7.49 -20.49
C GLU A 61 -18.11 -7.58 -21.70
N GLU A 62 -18.30 -8.68 -22.45
CA GLU A 62 -17.85 -8.88 -23.83
C GLU A 62 -16.39 -9.40 -23.98
N GLN A 63 -16.05 -10.51 -24.69
CA GLN A 63 -16.63 -11.14 -25.88
C GLN A 63 -16.17 -12.62 -26.02
N THR A 64 -17.08 -13.45 -26.56
CA THR A 64 -16.87 -14.47 -27.62
C THR A 64 -15.86 -15.61 -27.44
N GLN A 65 -16.39 -16.85 -27.42
CA GLN A 65 -16.11 -17.88 -28.44
C GLN A 65 -17.25 -18.89 -28.49
#